data_AF-A0A950VSK0-F1
#
_entry.id   AF-A0A950VSK0-F1
#
_cell.length_a   1.000
_cell.length_b   1.000
_cell.length_c   1.000
_cell.angle_alpha   90.00
_cell.angle_beta   90.00
_cell.angle_gamma   90.00
#
_symmetry.space_group_name_H-M   'P 1'
#
loop_
_entity.id
_entity.type
_entity.pdbx_description
1 polymer ?
#
loop_
_entity_poly.entity_id
_entity_poly.type
_entity_poly.pdbx_seq_one_letter_code
_entity_poly.pdbx_strand_id
1 'polypeptide(L)'
;MDLVLKLREIRRLKGLSQKDAARLSGVGEKTISSFETGERVGAMKLCQLKRLLAVYEMTEAEFFGGGVEKQIAPWELDPEQFATARLIDELQSLPKHSQRSLLAKFQLMIETVSEVHEPRQKRPPRYMRDDPDWQMMASRN
;
A
#
# COMPACT_ATOMS: atom_id res chain seq x y z
N MET A 1 4.23 7.45 4.01
CA MET A 1 5.35 8.35 3.70
C MET A 1 5.40 8.65 2.20
N ASP A 2 5.70 9.89 1.80
CA ASP A 2 5.93 10.24 0.38
C ASP A 2 7.26 9.64 -0.13
N LEU A 3 7.25 9.14 -1.37
CA LEU A 3 8.38 8.54 -2.09
C LEU A 3 9.60 9.48 -2.11
N VAL A 4 9.34 10.78 -2.23
CA VAL A 4 10.34 11.86 -2.23
C VAL A 4 11.11 11.89 -0.91
N LEU A 5 10.39 11.89 0.20
CA LEU A 5 10.95 11.92 1.54
C LEU A 5 11.73 10.62 1.82
N LYS A 6 11.15 9.48 1.45
CA LYS A 6 11.78 8.15 1.63
C LYS A 6 13.14 8.06 0.93
N LEU A 7 13.23 8.46 -0.34
CA LEU A 7 14.49 8.47 -1.09
C LEU A 7 15.56 9.35 -0.45
N ARG A 8 15.18 10.57 -0.05
CA ARG A 8 16.09 11.55 0.53
C ARG A 8 16.66 11.06 1.85
N GLU A 9 15.81 10.50 2.71
CA GLU A 9 16.23 10.09 4.04
C GLU A 9 17.01 8.77 4.03
N ILE A 10 16.68 7.80 3.18
CA ILE A 10 17.53 6.60 3.02
C ILE A 10 18.94 6.98 2.62
N ARG A 11 19.10 7.91 1.66
CA ARG A 11 20.41 8.39 1.25
C ARG A 11 21.18 9.01 2.43
N ARG A 12 20.51 9.81 3.25
CA ARG A 12 21.09 10.45 4.44
C ARG A 12 21.49 9.43 5.50
N LEU A 13 20.67 8.41 5.74
CA LEU A 13 21.00 7.30 6.66
C LEU A 13 22.25 6.54 6.22
N LYS A 14 22.49 6.42 4.91
CA LYS A 14 23.72 5.85 4.36
C LYS A 14 24.90 6.82 4.36
N GLY A 15 24.74 8.03 4.90
CA GLY A 15 25.79 9.05 4.99
C GLY A 15 26.21 9.61 3.64
N LEU A 16 25.42 9.42 2.58
CA LEU A 16 25.78 9.81 1.22
C LEU A 16 25.31 11.22 0.89
N SER A 17 26.17 12.02 0.25
CA SER A 17 25.71 13.23 -0.43
C SER A 17 24.99 12.87 -1.74
N GLN A 18 24.23 13.82 -2.32
CA GLN A 18 23.65 13.63 -3.66
C GLN A 18 24.74 13.41 -4.72
N LYS A 19 25.88 14.08 -4.56
CA LYS A 19 27.06 13.92 -5.42
C LYS A 19 27.67 12.51 -5.30
N ASP A 20 27.78 11.98 -4.10
CA ASP A 20 28.29 10.61 -3.90
C ASP A 20 27.33 9.56 -4.46
N ALA A 21 26.02 9.72 -4.16
CA ALA A 21 24.99 8.85 -4.72
C ALA A 21 24.97 8.92 -6.25
N ALA A 22 25.18 10.09 -6.84
CA ALA A 22 25.28 10.25 -8.29
C ALA A 22 26.49 9.52 -8.86
N ARG A 23 27.67 9.69 -8.24
CA ARG A 23 28.91 9.01 -8.66
C ARG A 23 28.77 7.49 -8.60
N LEU A 24 28.17 6.96 -7.53
CA LEU A 24 28.06 5.52 -7.30
C LEU A 24 26.94 4.88 -8.14
N SER A 25 25.79 5.54 -8.23
CA SER A 25 24.64 4.98 -8.98
C SER A 25 24.77 5.22 -10.47
N GLY A 26 25.51 6.27 -10.88
CA GLY A 26 25.58 6.83 -12.22
C GLY A 26 24.27 7.49 -12.69
N VAL A 27 23.38 7.84 -11.75
CA VAL A 27 22.25 8.75 -11.98
C VAL A 27 22.76 10.18 -11.78
N GLY A 28 22.43 11.12 -12.67
CA GLY A 28 22.95 12.49 -12.57
C GLY A 28 22.54 13.19 -11.28
N GLU A 29 23.45 13.96 -10.67
CA GLU A 29 23.20 14.67 -9.40
C GLU A 29 21.96 15.57 -9.45
N LYS A 30 21.80 16.35 -10.53
CA LYS A 30 20.58 17.16 -10.76
C LYS A 30 19.32 16.31 -10.85
N THR A 31 19.41 15.11 -11.43
CA THR A 31 18.30 14.18 -11.54
C THR A 31 17.91 13.64 -10.16
N ILE A 32 18.89 13.26 -9.34
CA ILE A 32 18.66 12.85 -7.95
C ILE A 32 18.03 13.99 -7.16
N SER A 33 18.55 15.22 -7.28
CA SER A 33 17.98 16.39 -6.62
C SER A 33 16.51 16.61 -7.01
N SER A 34 16.19 16.53 -8.30
CA SER A 34 14.82 16.67 -8.82
C SER A 34 13.87 15.55 -8.36
N PHE A 35 14.38 14.34 -8.14
CA PHE A 35 13.59 13.26 -7.51
C PHE A 35 13.36 13.54 -6.03
N GLU A 36 14.39 13.97 -5.31
CA GLU A 36 14.34 14.25 -3.88
C GLU A 36 13.61 15.55 -3.54
N THR A 37 13.35 16.45 -4.48
CA THR A 37 12.47 17.62 -4.29
C THR A 37 11.05 17.40 -4.79
N GLY A 38 10.77 16.28 -5.45
CA GLY A 38 9.45 15.94 -5.99
C GLY A 38 9.17 16.47 -7.39
N GLU A 39 10.03 17.33 -7.94
CA GLU A 39 9.84 17.95 -9.26
C GLU A 39 9.67 16.93 -10.39
N ARG A 40 10.44 15.82 -10.35
CA ARG A 40 10.39 14.77 -11.38
C ARG A 40 10.20 13.37 -10.84
N VAL A 41 9.75 13.23 -9.60
CA VAL A 41 9.65 11.92 -8.94
C VAL A 41 8.69 10.97 -9.67
N GLY A 42 7.56 11.48 -10.20
CA GLY A 42 6.60 10.68 -10.97
C GLY A 42 7.09 10.23 -12.34
N ALA A 43 8.17 10.83 -12.86
CA ALA A 43 8.79 10.46 -14.13
C ALA A 43 10.05 9.58 -13.95
N MET A 44 10.37 9.19 -12.71
CA MET A 44 11.51 8.35 -12.41
C MET A 44 11.32 6.94 -12.98
N LYS A 45 12.28 6.49 -13.78
CA LYS A 45 12.24 5.15 -14.34
C LYS A 45 12.64 4.12 -13.29
N LEU A 46 12.04 2.92 -13.36
CA LEU A 46 12.37 1.81 -12.47
C LEU A 46 13.87 1.49 -12.47
N CYS A 47 14.55 1.56 -13.62
CA CYS A 47 15.99 1.33 -13.70
C CYS A 47 16.82 2.36 -12.92
N GLN A 48 16.36 3.62 -12.82
CA GLN A 48 17.03 4.66 -12.03
C GLN A 48 16.82 4.40 -10.54
N LEU A 49 15.59 4.03 -10.15
CA LEU A 49 15.29 3.63 -8.78
C LEU A 49 16.17 2.45 -8.35
N LYS A 50 16.23 1.37 -9.14
CA LYS A 50 17.06 0.19 -8.83
C LYS A 50 18.53 0.53 -8.63
N ARG A 51 19.09 1.41 -9.47
CA ARG A 51 20.50 1.85 -9.35
C ARG A 51 20.74 2.65 -8.07
N LEU A 52 19.79 3.49 -7.66
CA LEU A 52 19.89 4.22 -6.39
C LEU A 52 19.78 3.27 -5.20
N LEU A 53 18.80 2.36 -5.22
CA LEU A 53 18.60 1.39 -4.13
C LEU A 53 19.79 0.43 -3.97
N ALA A 54 20.44 0.04 -5.07
CA ALA A 54 21.66 -0.77 -5.01
C ALA A 54 22.80 -0.05 -4.26
N VAL A 55 22.96 1.27 -4.47
CA VAL A 55 23.93 2.09 -3.72
C VAL A 55 23.53 2.24 -2.26
N TYR A 56 22.23 2.24 -1.99
CA TYR A 56 21.69 2.30 -0.64
C TYR A 56 21.61 0.92 0.04
N GLU A 57 22.14 -0.14 -0.58
CA GLU A 57 22.14 -1.51 -0.07
C GLU A 57 20.73 -1.98 0.31
N MET A 58 19.75 -1.68 -0.54
CA MET A 58 18.34 -1.94 -0.29
C MET A 58 17.69 -2.58 -1.52
N THR A 59 16.77 -3.50 -1.28
CA THR A 59 15.91 -4.09 -2.31
C THR A 59 14.65 -3.26 -2.53
N GLU A 60 13.97 -3.47 -3.65
CA GLU A 60 12.68 -2.81 -3.91
C GLU A 60 11.62 -3.23 -2.88
N ALA A 61 11.66 -4.49 -2.43
CA ALA A 61 10.72 -4.99 -1.42
C ALA A 61 10.89 -4.27 -0.07
N GLU A 62 12.13 -4.03 0.36
CA GLU A 62 12.43 -3.25 1.57
C GLU A 62 12.04 -1.78 1.39
N PHE A 63 12.34 -1.21 0.21
CA PHE A 63 12.02 0.17 -0.10
C PHE A 63 10.53 0.46 -0.16
N PHE A 64 9.71 -0.43 -0.74
CA PHE A 64 8.25 -0.28 -0.79
C PHE A 64 7.55 -0.86 0.45
N GLY A 65 8.25 -1.61 1.28
CA GLY A 65 7.75 -2.08 2.56
C GLY A 65 7.67 -0.98 3.62
N GLY A 66 6.95 -1.27 4.70
CA GLY A 66 6.81 -0.37 5.85
C GLY A 66 8.03 -0.33 6.79
N GLY A 67 9.01 -1.20 6.60
CA GLY A 67 10.18 -1.31 7.50
C GLY A 67 11.02 -0.03 7.54
N VAL A 68 11.20 0.61 6.38
CA VAL A 68 11.94 1.88 6.27
C VAL A 68 11.19 3.03 6.94
N GLU A 69 9.86 3.04 6.85
CA GLU A 69 9.02 4.10 7.43
C GLU A 69 9.10 4.09 8.96
N LYS A 70 9.14 2.89 9.57
CA LYS A 70 9.37 2.71 11.00
C LYS A 70 10.70 3.33 11.48
N GLN A 71 11.74 3.33 10.64
CA GLN A 71 13.07 3.85 10.99
C GLN A 71 13.20 5.36 10.74
N ILE A 72 12.59 5.86 9.66
CA ILE A 72 12.80 7.23 9.19
C ILE A 72 11.76 8.21 9.72
N ALA A 73 10.49 7.80 9.75
CA ALA A 73 9.38 8.65 10.15
C ALA A 73 8.33 7.83 10.92
N PRO A 74 8.67 7.29 12.11
CA PRO A 74 7.74 6.54 12.94
C PRO A 74 6.49 7.36 13.32
N TRP A 75 6.57 8.69 13.29
CA TRP A 75 5.46 9.61 13.55
C TRP A 75 4.49 9.79 12.36
N GLU A 76 4.81 9.29 11.17
CA GLU A 76 3.91 9.31 9.99
C GLU A 76 3.07 8.04 9.86
N LEU A 77 3.32 7.01 10.66
CA LEU A 77 2.52 5.80 10.64
C LEU A 77 1.22 6.07 11.39
N ASP A 78 0.10 5.95 10.68
CA ASP A 78 -1.23 5.80 11.31
C ASP A 78 -1.14 4.66 12.35
N PRO A 79 -1.58 4.86 13.61
CA PRO A 79 -1.58 3.84 14.64
C PRO A 79 -2.09 2.46 14.16
N GLU A 80 -3.08 2.44 13.26
CA GLU A 80 -3.63 1.22 12.67
C GLU A 80 -2.65 0.52 11.73
N GLN A 81 -1.91 1.29 10.92
CA GLN A 81 -0.88 0.78 10.01
C GLN A 81 0.30 0.20 10.81
N PHE A 82 0.71 0.87 11.89
CA PHE A 82 1.75 0.37 12.77
C PHE A 82 1.32 -0.94 13.46
N ALA A 83 0.10 -1.00 13.99
CA ALA A 83 -0.46 -2.19 14.61
C ALA A 83 -0.52 -3.37 13.63
N THR A 84 -0.95 -3.12 12.39
CA THR A 84 -1.01 -4.14 11.33
C THR A 84 0.38 -4.67 10.98
N ALA A 85 1.36 -3.78 10.77
CA ALA A 85 2.72 -4.19 10.45
C ALA A 85 3.35 -5.01 11.59
N ARG A 86 3.12 -4.59 12.85
CA ARG A 86 3.57 -5.34 14.03
C ARG A 86 2.93 -6.73 14.11
N LEU A 87 1.63 -6.83 13.84
CA LEU A 87 0.91 -8.10 13.81
C LEU A 87 1.52 -9.06 12.78
N ILE A 88 1.85 -8.56 11.59
CA ILE A 88 2.50 -9.36 10.54
C ILE A 88 3.87 -9.86 11.00
N ASP A 89 4.70 -8.99 11.57
CA ASP A 89 6.03 -9.34 12.07
C ASP A 89 5.94 -10.44 13.16
N GLU A 90 5.03 -10.26 14.14
CA GLU A 90 4.77 -11.25 15.19
C GLU A 90 4.29 -12.58 14.61
N LEU A 91 3.38 -12.56 13.63
CA LEU A 91 2.86 -13.75 12.98
C LEU A 91 3.93 -14.53 12.20
N GLN A 92 4.89 -13.83 11.58
CA GLN A 92 6.01 -14.44 10.87
C GLN A 92 7.04 -15.09 11.82
N SER A 93 7.15 -14.59 13.05
CA SER A 93 8.06 -15.13 14.07
C SER A 93 7.58 -16.45 14.70
N LEU A 94 6.31 -16.81 14.51
CA LEU A 94 5.70 -17.99 15.12
C LEU A 94 6.10 -19.31 14.41
N PRO A 95 6.04 -20.45 15.12
CA PRO A 95 6.15 -21.77 14.51
C PRO A 95 5.15 -21.96 13.36
N LYS A 96 5.56 -22.62 12.27
CA LYS A 96 4.76 -22.75 11.03
C LYS A 96 3.35 -23.31 11.23
N HIS A 97 3.16 -24.21 12.19
CA HIS A 97 1.83 -24.76 12.49
C HIS A 97 0.92 -23.70 13.14
N SER A 98 1.43 -22.95 14.11
CA SER A 98 0.72 -21.84 14.77
C SER A 98 0.42 -20.71 13.78
N GLN A 99 1.40 -20.35 12.94
CA GLN A 99 1.23 -19.37 11.88
C GLN A 99 0.07 -19.75 10.93
N ARG A 100 0.04 -21.00 10.45
CA ARG A 100 -1.04 -21.50 9.56
C ARG A 100 -2.40 -21.48 10.24
N SER A 101 -2.49 -21.92 11.50
CA SER A 101 -3.75 -21.93 12.23
C SER A 101 -4.29 -20.51 12.44
N LEU A 102 -3.43 -19.56 12.81
CA LEU A 102 -3.82 -18.16 13.00
C LEU A 102 -4.23 -17.50 11.69
N LEU A 103 -3.51 -17.73 10.60
CA LEU A 103 -3.89 -17.23 9.27
C LEU A 103 -5.29 -17.70 8.86
N ALA A 104 -5.60 -18.98 9.04
CA ALA A 104 -6.92 -19.52 8.72
C ALA A 104 -8.04 -18.85 9.56
N LYS A 105 -7.77 -18.58 10.85
CA LYS A 105 -8.73 -17.89 11.72
C LYS A 105 -8.92 -16.42 11.32
N PHE A 106 -7.83 -15.71 10.99
CA PHE A 106 -7.92 -14.34 10.50
C PHE A 106 -8.72 -14.25 9.19
N GLN A 107 -8.48 -15.18 8.27
CA GLN A 107 -9.23 -15.29 7.02
C GLN A 107 -10.74 -15.42 7.28
N LEU A 108 -11.14 -16.34 8.16
CA LEU A 108 -12.54 -16.54 8.54
C LEU A 108 -13.15 -15.27 9.17
N MET A 109 -12.42 -14.61 10.08
CA MET A 109 -12.90 -13.36 10.69
C MET A 109 -13.10 -12.26 9.64
N ILE A 110 -12.18 -12.09 8.70
CA ILE A 110 -12.31 -11.10 7.62
C ILE A 110 -13.52 -11.40 6.73
N GLU A 111 -13.71 -12.67 6.36
CA GLU A 111 -14.88 -13.11 5.57
C GLU A 111 -16.18 -12.77 6.29
N THR A 112 -16.31 -13.11 7.57
CA THR A 112 -17.52 -12.82 8.35
C THR A 112 -17.82 -11.32 8.47
N VAL A 113 -16.80 -10.48 8.65
CA VAL A 113 -16.99 -9.03 8.74
C VAL A 113 -17.35 -8.43 7.37
N SER A 114 -16.78 -8.96 6.29
CA SER A 114 -17.06 -8.52 4.92
C SER A 114 -18.48 -8.88 4.47
N GLU A 115 -18.97 -10.06 4.84
CA GLU A 115 -20.36 -10.49 4.58
C GLU A 115 -21.40 -9.64 5.33
N VAL A 116 -21.04 -9.11 6.51
CA VAL A 116 -21.90 -8.18 7.27
C VAL A 116 -21.90 -6.77 6.65
N HIS A 117 -20.81 -6.37 6.00
CA HIS A 117 -20.66 -5.06 5.36
C HIS A 117 -21.20 -4.97 3.93
N GLU A 118 -21.48 -6.09 3.24
CA GLU A 118 -22.34 -6.03 2.06
C GLU A 118 -23.79 -5.83 2.50
N PRO A 119 -24.41 -4.64 2.30
CA PRO A 119 -25.84 -4.56 2.43
C PRO A 119 -26.39 -5.54 1.39
N ARG A 120 -27.01 -6.62 1.85
CA ARG A 120 -27.80 -7.52 1.01
C ARG A 120 -28.67 -6.61 0.15
N GLN A 121 -28.29 -6.42 -1.12
CA GLN A 121 -29.16 -5.79 -2.08
C GLN A 121 -30.34 -6.73 -2.16
N LYS A 122 -31.39 -6.43 -1.40
CA LYS A 122 -32.68 -7.09 -1.49
C LYS A 122 -33.12 -6.82 -2.92
N ARG A 123 -32.78 -7.75 -3.83
CA ARG A 123 -33.42 -7.79 -5.14
C ARG A 123 -34.91 -7.82 -4.81
N PRO A 124 -35.71 -6.85 -5.29
CA PRO A 124 -37.12 -6.84 -5.01
C PRO A 124 -37.69 -8.22 -5.40
N PRO A 125 -38.59 -8.79 -4.59
CA PRO A 125 -39.16 -10.10 -4.86
C PRO A 125 -39.65 -10.21 -6.32
N ARG A 126 -39.49 -11.40 -6.91
CA ARG A 126 -39.68 -11.65 -8.34
C ARG A 126 -41.08 -11.27 -8.86
N TYR A 127 -42.08 -11.17 -7.99
CA TYR A 127 -43.44 -10.73 -8.34
C TYR A 127 -43.57 -9.21 -8.62
N MET A 128 -42.52 -8.41 -8.42
CA MET A 128 -42.48 -7.00 -8.83
C MET A 128 -41.85 -6.76 -10.21
N ARG A 129 -41.38 -7.81 -10.91
CA ARG A 129 -40.69 -7.65 -12.20
C ARG A 129 -41.57 -7.83 -13.44
N ASP A 130 -42.71 -8.49 -13.30
CA ASP A 130 -43.54 -8.90 -14.44
C ASP A 130 -45.01 -8.52 -14.23
N ASP A 131 -45.32 -7.22 -14.22
CA ASP A 131 -46.72 -6.78 -14.35
C ASP A 131 -46.82 -5.46 -15.15
N PRO A 132 -46.93 -5.54 -16.50
CA PRO A 132 -47.12 -4.38 -17.37
C PRO A 132 -48.53 -3.76 -17.31
N ASP A 133 -49.47 -4.36 -16.58
CA ASP A 133 -50.91 -4.08 -16.78
C ASP A 133 -51.50 -3.01 -15.85
N TRP A 134 -50.73 -2.45 -14.91
CA TRP A 134 -51.25 -1.42 -13.98
C TRP A 134 -51.33 -0.01 -14.56
N GLN A 135 -50.83 0.24 -15.78
CA GLN A 135 -50.89 1.57 -16.42
C GLN A 135 -52.12 1.81 -17.32
N MET A 136 -53.02 0.82 -17.48
CA MET A 136 -54.16 0.93 -18.42
C MET A 136 -55.55 0.90 -17.76
N MET A 137 -55.67 1.23 -16.47
CA MET A 137 -56.98 1.37 -15.79
C MET A 137 -57.31 2.79 -15.29
N ALA A 138 -56.44 3.78 -15.52
CA ALA A 138 -56.72 5.18 -15.21
C ALA A 138 -57.21 5.95 -16.45
N SER A 139 -58.25 5.45 -17.13
CA SER A 139 -59.04 6.23 -18.10
C SER A 139 -60.31 5.48 -18.47
N ARG A 140 -61.39 5.70 -17.70
CA ARG A 140 -62.74 5.94 -18.24
C ARG A 140 -63.76 6.20 -17.13
N ASN A 141 -64.41 7.36 -17.30
CA ASN A 141 -65.59 7.94 -16.64
C ASN A 141 -65.43 8.48 -15.23
#